data_AF-A0A4P8L6X9-F1
#
_entry.id   AF-A0A4P8L6X9-F1
#
_cell.length_a   1.000
_cell.length_b   1.000
_cell.length_c   1.000
_cell.angle_alpha   90.00
_cell.angle_beta   90.00
_cell.angle_gamma   90.00
#
_symmetry.space_group_name_H-M   'P 1'
#
loop_
_entity.id
_entity.type
_entity.pdbx_description
1 polymer ?
#
loop_
_entity_poly.entity_id
_entity_poly.type
_entity_poly.pdbx_seq_one_letter_code
_entity_poly.pdbx_strand_id
1 'polypeptide(L)'
;MVRGRQSIPLPELLREPPEDLQEGVRGYQRAMAEALAENARLVDVGKWREERVLPAQFFRNYEKALQLFDESTRFILGHLRRSGYNVACAMGCSHCCRQIPLGVEGVEILYLYFGLQQTGLHDRFFRRALEREELWAEVCRWRDVGEAAHGGPGAEQEAYLFHYCRHGEPCPFLEGDLCRVYLYRPIACRMHFSLSAPYLCGPSMLESEEALQINLEPGERVWDALETLSGVLGLQLSDRLVCGFLEFVVNHMRFAKIQEAES
;
A
#
# COMPACT_ATOMS: atom_id res chain seq x y z
N MET A 1 3.89 -1.20 11.30
CA MET A 1 5.02 -2.16 11.34
C MET A 1 4.78 -3.10 12.52
N VAL A 2 4.42 -4.36 12.25
CA VAL A 2 4.12 -5.42 13.23
C VAL A 2 5.43 -5.83 13.94
N ARG A 3 5.54 -5.64 15.25
CA ARG A 3 6.72 -6.00 16.07
C ARG A 3 6.29 -7.06 17.09
N GLY A 4 5.96 -8.24 16.58
CA GLY A 4 5.62 -9.40 17.40
C GLY A 4 5.77 -10.75 16.70
N ARG A 5 6.56 -10.86 15.63
CA ARG A 5 6.94 -12.16 15.08
C ARG A 5 8.42 -12.41 15.36
N GLN A 6 8.73 -13.56 15.97
CA GLN A 6 10.09 -14.08 16.00
C GLN A 6 10.61 -14.02 14.56
N SER A 7 11.58 -13.13 14.33
CA SER A 7 12.04 -12.81 12.99
C SER A 7 12.78 -14.03 12.46
N ILE A 8 12.14 -14.79 11.57
CA ILE A 8 12.90 -15.56 10.59
C ILE A 8 13.89 -14.55 10.01
N PRO A 9 15.21 -14.78 10.16
CA PRO A 9 16.19 -13.78 9.77
C PRO A 9 15.94 -13.44 8.30
N LEU A 10 15.84 -12.15 8.00
CA LEU A 10 15.75 -11.66 6.63
C LEU A 10 16.80 -12.42 5.80
N PRO A 11 16.45 -12.84 4.56
CA PRO A 11 17.42 -13.43 3.64
C PRO A 11 18.74 -12.66 3.70
N GLU A 12 19.87 -13.37 3.78
CA GLU A 12 21.20 -12.74 3.85
C GLU A 12 21.38 -11.69 2.74
N LEU A 13 20.89 -12.01 1.55
CA LEU A 13 20.82 -11.11 0.40
C LEU A 13 20.12 -9.76 0.67
N LEU A 14 19.14 -9.69 1.57
CA LEU A 14 18.45 -8.46 1.95
C LEU A 14 19.13 -7.76 3.13
N ARG A 15 19.88 -8.49 3.97
CA ARG A 15 20.65 -7.90 5.07
C ARG A 15 21.95 -7.26 4.57
N GLU A 16 22.64 -7.95 3.67
CA GLU A 16 23.90 -7.53 3.06
C GLU A 16 23.80 -7.68 1.54
N PRO A 17 23.04 -6.79 0.86
CA PRO A 17 22.86 -6.87 -0.58
C PRO A 17 24.19 -6.65 -1.33
N PRO A 18 24.48 -7.43 -2.39
CA PRO A 18 25.58 -7.20 -3.31
C PRO A 18 25.60 -5.77 -3.88
N GLU A 19 26.77 -5.25 -4.22
CA GLU A 19 26.95 -3.87 -4.67
C GLU A 19 26.13 -3.56 -5.94
N ASP A 20 26.07 -4.50 -6.88
CA ASP A 20 25.29 -4.38 -8.12
C ASP A 20 23.77 -4.32 -7.85
N LEU A 21 23.28 -5.13 -6.90
CA LEU A 21 21.90 -5.07 -6.43
C LEU A 21 21.60 -3.70 -5.80
N GLN A 22 22.49 -3.22 -4.93
CA GLN A 22 22.33 -1.91 -4.29
C GLN A 22 22.33 -0.78 -5.32
N GLU A 23 23.27 -0.78 -6.26
CA GLU A 23 23.38 0.25 -7.29
C GLU A 23 22.14 0.27 -8.20
N GLY A 24 21.69 -0.90 -8.64
CA GLY A 24 20.47 -1.04 -9.44
C GLY A 24 19.25 -0.46 -8.72
N VAL A 25 19.03 -0.84 -7.45
CA VAL A 25 17.91 -0.33 -6.63
C VAL A 25 18.02 1.19 -6.43
N ARG A 26 19.21 1.72 -6.14
CA ARG A 26 19.44 3.18 -6.03
C ARG A 26 19.08 3.92 -7.32
N GLY A 27 19.35 3.30 -8.49
CA GLY A 27 18.96 3.81 -9.81
C GLY A 27 17.44 3.99 -9.93
N TYR A 28 16.67 2.93 -9.65
CA TYR A 28 15.20 2.98 -9.68
C TYR A 28 14.65 4.01 -8.68
N GLN A 29 15.11 3.99 -7.42
CA GLN A 29 14.61 4.91 -6.39
C GLN A 29 14.85 6.38 -6.74
N ARG A 30 15.98 6.71 -7.38
CA ARG A 30 16.25 8.06 -7.89
C ARG A 30 15.25 8.46 -8.98
N ALA A 31 15.05 7.62 -9.99
CA ALA A 31 14.12 7.89 -11.07
C ALA A 31 12.66 8.02 -10.59
N MET A 32 12.27 7.24 -9.57
CA MET A 32 10.98 7.36 -8.91
C MET A 32 10.83 8.71 -8.22
N ALA A 33 11.79 9.08 -7.35
CA ALA A 33 11.76 10.33 -6.62
C ALA A 33 11.75 11.54 -7.56
N GLU A 34 12.48 11.49 -8.68
CA GLU A 34 12.46 12.53 -9.72
C GLU A 34 11.08 12.68 -10.37
N ALA A 35 10.41 11.58 -10.71
CA ALA A 35 9.07 11.62 -11.29
C ALA A 35 8.03 12.20 -10.31
N LEU A 36 8.12 11.84 -9.03
CA LEU A 36 7.24 12.36 -7.97
C LEU A 36 7.53 13.83 -7.67
N ALA A 37 8.80 14.24 -7.65
CA ALA A 37 9.19 15.63 -7.46
C ALA A 37 8.74 16.52 -8.62
N GLU A 38 8.73 16.00 -9.85
CA GLU A 38 8.17 16.72 -11.00
C GLU A 38 6.66 16.93 -10.83
N ASN A 39 5.93 15.95 -10.30
CA ASN A 39 4.51 16.14 -9.98
C ASN A 39 4.28 17.26 -8.99
N ALA A 40 5.12 17.40 -7.96
CA ALA A 40 4.99 18.49 -7.00
C ALA A 40 5.09 19.88 -7.66
N ARG A 41 5.83 20.00 -8.78
CA ARG A 41 5.96 21.24 -9.56
C ARG A 41 4.78 21.47 -10.51
N LEU A 42 4.15 20.40 -10.98
CA LEU A 42 3.03 20.45 -11.92
C LEU A 42 1.69 20.81 -11.27
N VAL A 43 1.57 20.64 -9.95
CA VAL A 43 0.32 20.90 -9.22
C VAL A 43 0.06 22.41 -9.13
N ASP A 44 -1.00 22.86 -9.80
CA ASP A 44 -1.64 24.13 -9.49
C ASP A 44 -2.55 23.93 -8.27
N VAL A 45 -2.08 24.37 -7.10
CA VAL A 45 -2.78 24.19 -5.82
C VAL A 45 -4.14 24.88 -5.81
N GLY A 46 -4.29 26.02 -6.52
CA GLY A 46 -5.56 26.72 -6.62
C GLY A 46 -6.58 25.89 -7.39
N LYS A 47 -6.22 25.47 -8.61
CA LYS A 47 -7.06 24.59 -9.43
C LYS A 47 -7.38 23.26 -8.76
N TRP A 48 -6.42 22.65 -8.05
CA TRP A 48 -6.68 21.44 -7.28
C TRP A 48 -7.70 21.67 -6.17
N ARG A 49 -7.54 22.76 -5.39
CA ARG A 49 -8.40 23.06 -4.23
C ARG A 49 -9.80 23.52 -4.59
N GLU A 50 -9.99 24.16 -5.74
CA GLU A 50 -11.29 24.70 -6.15
C GLU A 50 -11.99 23.78 -7.14
N GLU A 51 -11.25 23.23 -8.11
CA GLU A 51 -11.82 22.55 -9.27
C GLU A 51 -11.47 21.04 -9.32
N ARG A 52 -10.60 20.56 -8.43
CA ARG A 52 -10.09 19.17 -8.43
C ARG A 52 -9.43 18.79 -9.76
N VAL A 53 -8.79 19.76 -10.40
CA VAL A 53 -8.09 19.60 -11.67
C VAL A 53 -6.63 19.25 -11.43
N LEU A 54 -6.13 18.22 -12.13
CA LEU A 54 -4.71 17.89 -12.22
C LEU A 54 -4.32 17.70 -13.69
N PRO A 55 -3.09 18.06 -14.09
CA PRO A 55 -2.64 17.87 -15.47
C PRO A 55 -2.48 16.39 -15.80
N ALA A 56 -2.77 15.99 -17.05
CA ALA A 56 -2.55 14.61 -17.52
C ALA A 56 -1.12 14.10 -17.25
N GLN A 57 -0.12 15.00 -17.31
CA GLN A 57 1.27 14.67 -17.00
C GLN A 57 1.47 14.20 -15.55
N PHE A 58 0.64 14.66 -14.61
CA PHE A 58 0.67 14.20 -13.22
C PHE A 58 0.46 12.69 -13.13
N PHE A 59 -0.60 12.19 -13.77
CA PHE A 59 -0.94 10.77 -13.75
C PHE A 59 0.12 9.93 -14.47
N ARG A 60 0.65 10.40 -15.60
CA ARG A 60 1.74 9.73 -16.32
C ARG A 60 3.00 9.59 -15.48
N ASN A 61 3.41 10.65 -14.80
CA ASN A 61 4.57 10.63 -13.92
C ASN A 61 4.37 9.71 -12.71
N TYR A 62 3.16 9.72 -12.13
CA TYR A 62 2.84 8.87 -10.99
C TYR A 62 2.80 7.39 -11.39
N GLU A 63 2.18 7.08 -12.53
CA GLU A 63 2.20 5.74 -13.13
C GLU A 63 3.64 5.28 -13.39
N LYS A 64 4.48 6.15 -13.96
CA LYS A 64 5.91 5.87 -14.15
C LYS A 64 6.62 5.54 -12.84
N ALA A 65 6.34 6.28 -11.76
CA ALA A 65 6.93 5.98 -10.44
C ALA A 65 6.52 4.58 -9.94
N LEU A 66 5.25 4.19 -10.11
CA LEU A 66 4.78 2.85 -9.76
C LEU A 66 5.36 1.75 -10.65
N GLN A 67 5.55 2.01 -11.95
CA GLN A 67 6.20 1.08 -12.88
C GLN A 67 7.66 0.84 -12.49
N LEU A 68 8.39 1.91 -12.16
CA LEU A 68 9.77 1.82 -11.67
C LEU A 68 9.84 1.06 -10.34
N PHE A 69 8.87 1.23 -9.44
CA PHE A 69 8.76 0.43 -8.23
C PHE A 69 8.56 -1.06 -8.54
N ASP A 70 7.62 -1.40 -9.41
CA ASP A 70 7.36 -2.77 -9.85
C ASP A 70 8.60 -3.38 -10.54
N GLU A 71 9.37 -2.60 -11.30
CA GLU A 71 10.64 -3.04 -11.91
C GLU A 71 11.72 -3.30 -10.85
N SER A 72 11.89 -2.39 -9.89
CA SER A 72 12.85 -2.55 -8.79
C SER A 72 12.56 -3.79 -7.94
N THR A 73 11.27 -4.06 -7.64
CA THR A 73 10.87 -5.25 -6.89
C THR A 73 11.13 -6.50 -7.72
N ARG A 74 10.79 -6.53 -9.01
CA ARG A 74 11.14 -7.66 -9.90
C ARG A 74 12.65 -7.90 -9.94
N PHE A 75 13.47 -6.85 -9.95
CA PHE A 75 14.92 -6.95 -9.91
C PHE A 75 15.43 -7.61 -8.63
N ILE A 76 14.94 -7.17 -7.45
CA ILE A 76 15.27 -7.78 -6.15
C ILE A 76 14.79 -9.23 -6.07
N LEU A 77 13.54 -9.50 -6.46
CA LEU A 77 12.97 -10.85 -6.47
C LEU A 77 13.73 -11.79 -7.42
N GLY A 78 14.29 -11.26 -8.51
CA GLY A 78 15.18 -12.01 -9.40
C GLY A 78 16.45 -12.50 -8.70
N HIS A 79 17.04 -11.67 -7.83
CA HIS A 79 18.19 -12.08 -7.01
C HIS A 79 17.79 -13.12 -5.97
N LEU A 80 16.68 -12.90 -5.26
CA LEU A 80 16.16 -13.87 -4.29
C LEU A 80 15.94 -15.26 -4.92
N ARG A 81 15.35 -15.31 -6.12
CA ARG A 81 15.17 -16.57 -6.86
C ARG A 81 16.49 -17.23 -7.23
N ARG A 82 17.50 -16.46 -7.66
CA ARG A 82 18.85 -17.00 -7.96
C ARG A 82 19.56 -17.51 -6.70
N SER A 83 19.27 -16.93 -5.55
CA SER A 83 19.75 -17.39 -4.24
C SER A 83 18.94 -18.58 -3.66
N GLY A 84 18.01 -19.15 -4.43
CA GLY A 84 17.26 -20.35 -4.05
C GLY A 84 15.93 -20.11 -3.33
N TYR A 85 15.50 -18.86 -3.15
CA TYR A 85 14.19 -18.56 -2.53
C TYR A 85 13.03 -18.74 -3.52
N ASN A 86 11.94 -19.33 -3.03
CA ASN A 86 10.71 -19.47 -3.80
C ASN A 86 9.75 -18.30 -3.55
N VAL A 87 9.65 -17.38 -4.50
CA VAL A 87 8.70 -16.26 -4.44
C VAL A 87 7.33 -16.73 -4.93
N ALA A 88 6.40 -16.95 -4.01
CA ALA A 88 5.09 -17.54 -4.32
C ALA A 88 4.04 -16.53 -4.83
N CYS A 89 4.33 -15.24 -4.75
CA CYS A 89 3.42 -14.18 -5.15
C CYS A 89 3.26 -14.06 -6.67
N ALA A 90 2.02 -14.06 -7.13
CA ALA A 90 1.63 -13.80 -8.51
C ALA A 90 0.31 -13.01 -8.55
N MET A 91 0.00 -12.41 -9.71
CA MET A 91 -1.32 -11.84 -9.95
C MET A 91 -2.39 -12.93 -9.77
N GLY A 92 -3.47 -12.60 -9.05
CA GLY A 92 -4.52 -13.57 -8.66
C GLY A 92 -4.30 -14.25 -7.31
N CYS A 93 -3.16 -14.05 -6.65
CA CYS A 93 -3.02 -14.38 -5.24
C CYS A 93 -3.70 -13.31 -4.37
N SER A 94 -4.63 -13.71 -3.51
CA SER A 94 -5.46 -12.80 -2.68
C SER A 94 -5.26 -12.95 -1.18
N HIS A 95 -4.30 -13.76 -0.73
CA HIS A 95 -4.12 -14.09 0.69
C HIS A 95 -3.80 -12.85 1.55
N CYS A 96 -2.89 -11.97 1.08
CA CYS A 96 -2.60 -10.71 1.77
C CYS A 96 -3.72 -9.67 1.63
N CYS A 97 -4.64 -9.83 0.66
CA CYS A 97 -5.79 -8.95 0.49
C CYS A 97 -6.86 -9.13 1.58
N ARG A 98 -6.59 -9.90 2.64
CA ARG A 98 -7.42 -10.00 3.86
C ARG A 98 -6.77 -9.32 5.06
N GLN A 99 -5.62 -8.69 4.85
CA GLN A 99 -4.94 -7.86 5.83
C GLN A 99 -5.28 -6.38 5.60
N ILE A 100 -5.04 -5.53 6.61
CA ILE A 100 -5.21 -4.08 6.49
C ILE A 100 -3.89 -3.47 6.00
N PRO A 101 -3.85 -2.85 4.80
CA PRO A 101 -2.68 -2.08 4.39
C PRO A 101 -2.57 -0.79 5.20
N LEU A 102 -1.36 -0.55 5.71
CA LEU A 102 -0.97 0.62 6.51
C LEU A 102 0.21 1.33 5.84
N GLY A 103 0.49 2.57 6.26
CA GLY A 103 1.57 3.38 5.68
C GLY A 103 1.25 3.82 4.25
N VAL A 104 -0.01 4.13 3.96
CA VAL A 104 -0.44 4.64 2.65
C VAL A 104 -0.42 6.17 2.68
N GLU A 105 0.30 6.77 1.74
CA GLU A 105 0.39 8.22 1.58
C GLU A 105 -0.85 8.82 0.91
N GLY A 106 -1.15 10.08 1.23
CA GLY A 106 -2.36 10.74 0.74
C GLY A 106 -2.43 10.80 -0.80
N VAL A 107 -1.30 11.00 -1.48
CA VAL A 107 -1.23 10.94 -2.94
C VAL A 107 -1.51 9.54 -3.51
N GLU A 108 -1.20 8.48 -2.78
CA GLU A 108 -1.55 7.11 -3.19
C GLU A 108 -3.06 6.88 -3.13
N ILE A 109 -3.72 7.43 -2.10
CA ILE A 109 -5.19 7.41 -2.01
C ILE A 109 -5.82 8.19 -3.17
N LEU A 110 -5.27 9.35 -3.52
CA LEU A 110 -5.72 10.12 -4.68
C LEU A 110 -5.62 9.29 -5.96
N TYR A 111 -4.48 8.64 -6.19
CA TYR A 111 -4.28 7.84 -7.41
C TYR A 111 -5.17 6.60 -7.45
N LEU A 112 -5.39 5.94 -6.30
CA LEU A 112 -6.36 4.87 -6.14
C LEU A 112 -7.78 5.33 -6.50
N TYR A 113 -8.18 6.50 -5.97
CA TYR A 113 -9.48 7.10 -6.26
C TYR A 113 -9.65 7.42 -7.74
N PHE A 114 -8.64 8.03 -8.37
CA PHE A 114 -8.60 8.26 -9.82
C PHE A 114 -8.83 6.96 -10.59
N GLY A 115 -8.11 5.89 -10.25
CA GLY A 115 -8.28 4.57 -10.87
C GLY A 115 -9.68 3.99 -10.70
N LEU A 116 -10.27 4.11 -9.51
CA LEU A 116 -11.65 3.68 -9.23
C LEU A 116 -12.66 4.39 -10.12
N GLN A 117 -12.46 5.69 -10.38
CA GLN A 117 -13.33 6.46 -11.27
C GLN A 117 -13.31 5.94 -12.70
N GLN A 118 -12.15 5.46 -13.18
CA GLN A 118 -12.03 4.85 -14.51
C GLN A 118 -12.80 3.52 -14.62
N THR A 119 -12.99 2.80 -13.51
CA THR A 119 -13.73 1.52 -13.51
C THR A 119 -15.25 1.67 -13.48
N GLY A 120 -15.77 2.85 -13.10
CA GLY A 120 -17.20 3.07 -12.88
C GLY A 120 -17.78 2.36 -11.64
N LEU A 121 -16.94 1.72 -10.81
CA LEU A 121 -17.35 0.95 -9.63
C LEU A 121 -17.18 1.71 -8.31
N HIS A 122 -16.94 3.01 -8.38
CA HIS A 122 -16.65 3.88 -7.24
C HIS A 122 -17.62 3.68 -6.05
N ASP A 123 -18.93 3.84 -6.28
CA ASP A 123 -19.93 3.80 -5.20
C ASP A 123 -20.01 2.45 -4.51
N ARG A 124 -19.80 1.37 -5.27
CA ARG A 124 -19.77 0.01 -4.74
C ARG A 124 -18.56 -0.18 -3.82
N PHE A 125 -17.38 0.27 -4.24
CA PHE A 125 -16.17 0.15 -3.44
C PHE A 125 -16.17 1.08 -2.24
N PHE A 126 -16.80 2.26 -2.33
CA PHE A 126 -17.06 3.13 -1.19
C PHE A 126 -17.91 2.43 -0.12
N ARG A 127 -19.03 1.79 -0.50
CA ARG A 127 -19.86 1.04 0.45
C ARG A 127 -19.09 -0.09 1.11
N ARG A 128 -18.33 -0.88 0.33
CA ARG A 128 -17.49 -1.95 0.88
C ARG A 128 -16.40 -1.44 1.82
N ALA A 129 -15.85 -0.26 1.54
CA ALA A 129 -14.88 0.39 2.42
C ALA A 129 -15.53 0.81 3.75
N LEU A 130 -16.76 1.35 3.71
CA LEU A 130 -17.51 1.67 4.92
C LEU A 130 -17.78 0.43 5.78
N GLU A 131 -18.20 -0.69 5.16
CA GLU A 131 -18.37 -1.97 5.88
C GLU A 131 -17.07 -2.44 6.56
N ARG A 132 -15.91 -2.26 5.89
CA ARG A 132 -14.61 -2.60 6.48
C ARG A 132 -14.22 -1.69 7.63
N GLU A 133 -14.62 -0.41 7.56
CA GLU A 133 -14.42 0.54 8.64
C GLU A 133 -15.29 0.21 9.86
N GLU A 134 -16.54 -0.19 9.64
CA GLU A 134 -17.43 -0.65 10.71
C GLU A 134 -16.89 -1.89 11.42
N LEU A 135 -16.39 -2.86 10.65
CA LEU A 135 -15.72 -4.04 11.18
C LEU A 135 -14.46 -3.67 11.98
N TRP A 136 -13.63 -2.75 11.46
CA TRP A 136 -12.47 -2.25 12.20
C TRP A 136 -12.87 -1.63 13.53
N ALA A 137 -13.92 -0.79 13.54
CA ALA A 137 -14.44 -0.19 14.76
C ALA A 137 -14.99 -1.24 15.74
N GLU A 138 -15.57 -2.33 15.26
CA GLU A 138 -15.98 -3.47 16.09
C GLU A 138 -14.78 -4.16 16.74
N VAL A 139 -13.75 -4.47 15.96
CA VAL A 139 -12.48 -5.07 16.45
C VAL A 139 -11.84 -4.18 17.52
N CYS A 140 -11.81 -2.86 17.31
CA CYS A 140 -11.26 -1.90 18.28
C CYS A 140 -12.07 -1.79 19.58
N ARG A 141 -13.36 -2.17 19.59
CA ARG A 141 -14.18 -2.19 20.81
C ARG A 141 -14.05 -3.48 21.60
N TRP A 142 -13.38 -4.49 21.06
CA TRP A 142 -13.29 -5.80 21.67
C TRP A 142 -12.28 -5.78 22.84
N ARG A 143 -12.80 -5.82 24.07
CA ARG A 143 -12.04 -5.60 25.32
C ARG A 143 -10.84 -6.54 25.48
N ASP A 144 -11.01 -7.80 25.08
CA ASP A 144 -9.98 -8.83 25.21
C ASP A 144 -8.72 -8.49 24.38
N VAL A 145 -8.85 -7.69 23.31
CA VAL A 145 -7.70 -7.24 22.50
C VAL A 145 -6.87 -6.19 23.24
N GLY A 146 -7.56 -5.21 23.85
CA GLY A 146 -6.91 -4.14 24.63
C GLY A 146 -6.26 -4.67 25.90
N GLU A 147 -6.84 -5.69 26.53
CA GLU A 147 -6.25 -6.38 27.70
C GLU A 147 -5.11 -7.32 27.30
N ALA A 148 -5.19 -8.01 26.15
CA ALA A 148 -4.10 -8.86 25.64
C ALA A 148 -2.90 -8.07 25.09
N ALA A 149 -3.05 -6.76 24.87
CA ALA A 149 -1.99 -5.84 24.46
C ALA A 149 -0.99 -5.53 25.60
N HIS A 150 -0.52 -6.55 26.31
CA HIS A 150 0.57 -6.44 27.26
C HIS A 150 1.91 -6.56 26.51
N GLY A 151 2.33 -5.47 25.86
CA GLY A 151 3.58 -5.38 25.11
C GLY A 151 4.07 -3.95 24.96
N GLY A 152 5.25 -3.76 24.38
CA GLY A 152 5.86 -2.44 24.15
C GLY A 152 5.09 -1.55 23.16
N PRO A 153 5.65 -0.40 22.75
CA PRO A 153 5.00 0.53 21.83
C PRO A 153 4.50 -0.17 20.56
N GLY A 154 3.20 -0.03 20.25
CA GLY A 154 2.56 -0.61 19.06
C GLY A 154 1.90 -1.98 19.26
N ALA A 155 2.05 -2.63 20.42
CA ALA A 155 1.47 -3.95 20.70
C ALA A 155 -0.06 -3.97 20.57
N GLU A 156 -0.74 -2.90 20.99
CA GLU A 156 -2.18 -2.79 20.89
C GLU A 156 -2.66 -2.73 19.43
N GLN A 157 -2.01 -1.91 18.60
CA GLN A 157 -2.33 -1.83 17.18
C GLN A 157 -2.10 -3.17 16.48
N GLU A 158 -1.01 -3.87 16.83
CA GLU A 158 -0.71 -5.20 16.31
C GLU A 158 -1.79 -6.22 16.68
N ALA A 159 -2.26 -6.19 17.94
CA ALA A 159 -3.35 -7.04 18.38
C ALA A 159 -4.63 -6.77 17.58
N TYR A 160 -5.04 -5.50 17.39
CA TYR A 160 -6.22 -5.19 16.56
C TYR A 160 -6.05 -5.64 15.10
N LEU A 161 -4.89 -5.43 14.49
CA LEU A 161 -4.63 -5.88 13.11
C LEU A 161 -4.73 -7.40 13.00
N PHE A 162 -4.17 -8.11 13.98
CA PHE A 162 -4.21 -9.55 14.05
C PHE A 162 -5.66 -10.06 14.17
N HIS A 163 -6.44 -9.49 15.10
CA HIS A 163 -7.84 -9.83 15.28
C HIS A 163 -8.67 -9.53 14.03
N TYR A 164 -8.47 -8.36 13.40
CA TYR A 164 -9.12 -8.03 12.13
C TYR A 164 -8.82 -9.08 11.06
N CYS A 165 -7.56 -9.46 10.90
CA CYS A 165 -7.19 -10.45 9.89
C CYS A 165 -7.89 -11.79 10.12
N ARG A 166 -8.08 -12.22 11.39
CA ARG A 166 -8.79 -13.46 11.75
C ARG A 166 -10.28 -13.47 11.36
N HIS A 167 -10.93 -12.31 11.19
CA HIS A 167 -12.28 -12.27 10.59
C HIS A 167 -12.26 -12.73 9.13
N GLY A 168 -11.11 -12.70 8.46
CA GLY A 168 -10.92 -13.24 7.12
C GLY A 168 -11.63 -12.45 6.02
N GLU A 169 -12.13 -11.27 6.35
CA GLU A 169 -12.87 -10.38 5.48
C GLU A 169 -11.95 -9.77 4.40
N PRO A 170 -12.34 -9.82 3.12
CA PRO A 170 -11.48 -9.33 2.05
C PRO A 170 -11.45 -7.81 2.01
N CYS A 171 -10.32 -7.28 1.50
CA CYS A 171 -10.14 -5.89 1.10
C CYS A 171 -11.34 -5.43 0.26
N PRO A 172 -11.83 -4.19 0.44
CA PRO A 172 -13.00 -3.72 -0.27
C PRO A 172 -12.83 -3.75 -1.79
N PHE A 173 -11.60 -3.70 -2.30
CA PHE A 173 -11.31 -3.70 -3.74
C PHE A 173 -11.11 -5.10 -4.35
N LEU A 174 -11.20 -6.17 -3.56
CA LEU A 174 -11.04 -7.55 -4.03
C LEU A 174 -12.38 -8.12 -4.53
N GLU A 175 -12.41 -8.72 -5.72
CA GLU A 175 -13.59 -9.40 -6.25
C GLU A 175 -13.17 -10.66 -7.02
N GLY A 176 -13.70 -11.83 -6.63
CA GLY A 176 -13.33 -13.12 -7.24
C GLY A 176 -11.82 -13.38 -7.20
N ASP A 177 -11.18 -13.08 -6.07
CA ASP A 177 -9.72 -13.14 -5.86
C ASP A 177 -8.87 -12.24 -6.77
N LEU A 178 -9.51 -11.31 -7.49
CA LEU A 178 -8.85 -10.32 -8.33
C LEU A 178 -9.01 -8.93 -7.73
N CYS A 179 -7.87 -8.24 -7.56
CA CYS A 179 -7.88 -6.84 -7.14
C CYS A 179 -8.37 -5.97 -8.30
N ARG A 180 -9.53 -5.34 -8.14
CA ARG A 180 -10.18 -4.52 -9.18
C ARG A 180 -9.46 -3.19 -9.43
N VAL A 181 -8.51 -2.85 -8.57
CA VAL A 181 -7.63 -1.67 -8.65
C VAL A 181 -6.16 -2.06 -8.73
N TYR A 182 -5.83 -3.25 -9.24
CA TYR A 182 -4.46 -3.78 -9.22
C TYR A 182 -3.41 -2.81 -9.80
N LEU A 183 -3.75 -2.10 -10.89
CA LEU A 183 -2.86 -1.11 -11.51
C LEU A 183 -2.70 0.17 -10.69
N TYR A 184 -3.67 0.47 -9.82
CA TYR A 184 -3.74 1.67 -8.99
C TYR A 184 -3.46 1.38 -7.51
N ARG A 185 -3.06 0.15 -7.18
CA ARG A 185 -2.81 -0.26 -5.79
C ARG A 185 -1.67 0.58 -5.19
N PRO A 186 -1.78 0.99 -3.92
CA PRO A 186 -0.70 1.65 -3.19
C PRO A 186 0.58 0.81 -3.11
N ILE A 187 1.71 1.46 -2.87
CA ILE A 187 3.02 0.87 -2.55
C ILE A 187 2.91 -0.11 -1.39
N ALA A 188 2.12 0.22 -0.35
CA ALA A 188 1.87 -0.70 0.77
C ALA A 188 1.36 -2.08 0.31
N CYS A 189 0.60 -2.13 -0.78
CA CYS A 189 0.13 -3.38 -1.40
C CYS A 189 1.12 -4.00 -2.40
N ARG A 190 2.08 -3.22 -2.91
CA ARG A 190 3.10 -3.66 -3.91
C ARG A 190 4.36 -4.21 -3.26
N MET A 191 4.69 -3.74 -2.06
CA MET A 191 5.94 -4.08 -1.38
C MET A 191 5.92 -5.45 -0.70
N HIS A 192 4.75 -6.04 -0.47
CA HIS A 192 4.61 -7.29 0.29
C HIS A 192 4.81 -8.53 -0.57
N PHE A 193 5.73 -9.41 -0.16
CA PHE A 193 6.00 -10.69 -0.81
C PHE A 193 6.14 -11.83 0.20
N SER A 194 5.82 -13.04 -0.25
CA SER A 194 6.04 -14.27 0.50
C SER A 194 7.10 -15.12 -0.17
N LEU A 195 8.04 -15.59 0.65
CA LEU A 195 9.06 -16.58 0.28
C LEU A 195 8.67 -17.99 0.77
N SER A 196 7.45 -18.13 1.27
CA SER A 196 6.86 -19.37 1.77
C SER A 196 5.59 -19.70 0.97
N ALA A 197 4.97 -20.86 1.23
CA ALA A 197 3.77 -21.27 0.50
C ALA A 197 2.61 -20.26 0.63
N PRO A 198 1.81 -19.99 -0.43
CA PRO A 198 0.81 -18.93 -0.42
C PRO A 198 -0.22 -19.00 0.72
N TYR A 199 -0.61 -20.20 1.13
CA TYR A 199 -1.59 -20.40 2.21
C TYR A 199 -1.09 -19.86 3.57
N LEU A 200 0.23 -19.73 3.74
CA LEU A 200 0.85 -19.14 4.94
C LEU A 200 0.66 -17.62 5.04
N CYS A 201 0.20 -16.98 3.97
CA CYS A 201 -0.21 -15.57 4.00
C CYS A 201 -1.64 -15.35 4.48
N GLY A 202 -2.40 -16.43 4.69
CA GLY A 202 -3.80 -16.37 5.10
C GLY A 202 -3.99 -16.02 6.58
N PRO A 203 -5.20 -15.56 6.96
CA PRO A 203 -5.61 -15.26 8.33
C PRO A 203 -5.25 -16.33 9.38
N SER A 204 -5.37 -17.61 9.03
CA SER A 204 -5.16 -18.73 9.94
C SER A 204 -3.68 -19.04 10.21
N MET A 205 -2.77 -18.49 9.41
CA MET A 205 -1.34 -18.83 9.43
C MET A 205 -0.46 -17.65 9.87
N LEU A 206 -1.06 -16.56 10.37
CA LEU A 206 -0.36 -15.34 10.77
C LEU A 206 0.67 -15.57 11.88
N GLU A 207 0.49 -16.58 12.73
CA GLU A 207 1.45 -16.91 13.81
C GLU A 207 2.41 -18.03 13.43
N SER A 208 2.35 -18.53 12.18
CA SER A 208 3.18 -19.66 11.75
C SER A 208 4.65 -19.27 11.64
N GLU A 209 5.51 -20.05 12.28
CA GLU A 209 6.98 -19.95 12.14
C GLU A 209 7.46 -20.34 10.73
N GLU A 210 6.61 -20.96 9.91
CA GLU A 210 6.91 -21.29 8.51
C GLU A 210 6.64 -20.12 7.57
N ALA A 211 5.87 -19.11 8.02
CA ALA A 211 5.45 -17.98 7.20
C ALA A 211 6.59 -16.96 7.03
N LEU A 212 7.38 -17.12 5.98
CA LEU A 212 8.41 -16.14 5.58
C LEU A 212 7.82 -15.08 4.65
N GLN A 213 7.55 -13.91 5.21
CA GLN A 213 7.02 -12.73 4.50
C GLN A 213 8.03 -11.57 4.58
N ILE A 214 8.17 -10.82 3.49
CA ILE A 214 9.08 -9.67 3.38
C ILE A 214 8.34 -8.46 2.82
N ASN A 215 8.74 -7.27 3.24
CA ASN A 215 8.38 -6.02 2.58
C ASN A 215 9.62 -5.45 1.89
N LEU A 216 9.50 -5.19 0.58
CA LEU A 216 10.50 -4.47 -0.20
C LEU A 216 10.13 -2.99 -0.21
N GLU A 217 10.43 -2.30 0.90
CA GLU A 217 10.04 -0.90 1.08
C GLU A 217 10.84 0.03 0.16
N PRO A 218 10.22 1.14 -0.32
CA PRO A 218 10.96 2.24 -0.92
C PRO A 218 12.01 2.80 0.03
N GLY A 219 13.08 3.37 -0.53
CA GLY A 219 14.04 4.14 0.24
C GLY A 219 13.49 5.50 0.66
N GLU A 220 14.10 6.10 1.69
CA GLU A 220 13.75 7.40 2.29
C GLU A 220 13.43 8.47 1.24
N ARG A 221 14.29 8.64 0.22
CA ARG A 221 14.07 9.62 -0.85
C ARG A 221 12.73 9.51 -1.59
N VAL A 222 12.18 8.30 -1.69
CA VAL A 222 10.89 8.08 -2.35
C VAL A 222 9.78 8.44 -1.38
N TRP A 223 9.91 8.05 -0.11
CA TRP A 223 8.98 8.45 0.94
C TRP A 223 8.91 9.97 1.10
N ASP A 224 10.05 10.65 1.17
CA ASP A 224 10.11 12.12 1.24
C ASP A 224 9.41 12.77 0.04
N ALA A 225 9.57 12.20 -1.15
CA ALA A 225 8.92 12.70 -2.36
C ALA A 225 7.41 12.48 -2.35
N LEU A 226 6.93 11.34 -1.83
CA LEU A 226 5.50 11.07 -1.64
C LEU A 226 4.90 12.01 -0.59
N GLU A 227 5.55 12.16 0.56
CA GLU A 227 5.12 13.05 1.64
C GLU A 227 5.07 14.50 1.15
N THR A 228 6.12 14.96 0.45
CA THR A 228 6.16 16.30 -0.15
C THR A 228 4.98 16.50 -1.10
N LEU A 229 4.71 15.52 -1.96
CA LEU A 229 3.61 15.60 -2.92
C LEU A 229 2.23 15.60 -2.23
N SER A 230 2.03 14.74 -1.23
CA SER A 230 0.85 14.74 -0.35
C SER A 230 0.67 16.10 0.32
N GLY A 231 1.76 16.72 0.80
CA GLY A 231 1.77 18.04 1.42
C GLY A 231 1.35 19.15 0.47
N VAL A 232 1.89 19.17 -0.76
CA VAL A 232 1.49 20.13 -1.82
C VAL A 232 0.00 20.02 -2.14
N LEU A 233 -0.52 18.79 -2.21
CA LEU A 233 -1.93 18.51 -2.47
C LEU A 233 -2.83 18.73 -1.24
N GLY A 234 -2.26 18.97 -0.04
CA GLY A 234 -2.99 19.12 1.21
C GLY A 234 -3.70 17.86 1.67
N LEU A 235 -3.09 16.68 1.46
CA LEU A 235 -3.68 15.36 1.74
C LEU A 235 -3.11 14.76 3.02
N GLN A 236 -3.53 15.30 4.16
CA GLN A 236 -3.26 14.73 5.48
C GLN A 236 -4.36 13.74 5.84
N LEU A 237 -4.23 12.52 5.33
CA LEU A 237 -5.19 11.44 5.50
C LEU A 237 -4.65 10.40 6.49
N SER A 238 -5.54 9.55 7.01
CA SER A 238 -5.13 8.33 7.70
C SER A 238 -4.27 7.44 6.80
N ASP A 239 -3.19 6.92 7.37
CA ASP A 239 -2.26 5.98 6.72
C ASP A 239 -2.86 4.58 6.49
N ARG A 240 -4.03 4.30 7.09
CA ARG A 240 -4.78 3.07 6.88
C ARG A 240 -5.62 3.20 5.62
N LEU A 241 -5.35 2.33 4.64
CA LEU A 241 -5.92 2.39 3.29
C LEU A 241 -7.43 2.68 3.27
N VAL A 242 -8.22 1.94 4.04
CA VAL A 242 -9.68 2.05 4.05
C VAL A 242 -10.12 3.39 4.63
N CYS A 243 -9.52 3.82 5.74
CA CYS A 243 -9.85 5.07 6.42
C CYS A 243 -9.46 6.27 5.58
N GLY A 244 -8.20 6.32 5.13
CA GLY A 244 -7.71 7.39 4.27
C GLY A 244 -8.52 7.50 2.98
N PHE A 245 -8.92 6.37 2.40
CA PHE A 245 -9.83 6.37 1.26
C PHE A 245 -11.19 6.99 1.58
N LEU A 246 -11.84 6.60 2.69
CA LEU A 246 -13.13 7.19 3.09
C LEU A 246 -13.00 8.69 3.38
N GLU A 247 -11.97 9.10 4.12
CA GLU A 247 -11.67 10.51 4.39
C GLU A 247 -11.47 11.29 3.09
N PHE A 248 -10.72 10.74 2.14
CA PHE A 248 -10.53 11.37 0.84
C PHE A 248 -11.84 11.53 0.07
N VAL A 249 -12.65 10.47 -0.03
CA VAL A 249 -13.93 10.51 -0.78
C VAL A 249 -14.89 11.52 -0.16
N VAL A 250 -15.04 11.51 1.17
CA VAL A 250 -16.05 12.30 1.89
C VAL A 250 -15.57 13.73 2.12
N ASN A 251 -14.37 13.91 2.67
CA ASN A 251 -13.91 15.20 3.17
C ASN A 251 -13.22 16.02 2.08
N HIS A 252 -12.42 15.38 1.21
CA HIS A 252 -11.66 16.06 0.17
C HIS A 252 -12.43 16.16 -1.15
N MET A 253 -12.96 15.04 -1.63
CA MET A 253 -13.61 14.97 -2.94
C MET A 253 -15.09 15.30 -2.88
N ARG A 254 -15.78 15.03 -1.77
CA ARG A 254 -17.25 15.10 -1.67
C ARG A 254 -17.91 14.37 -2.84
N PHE A 255 -17.38 13.18 -3.17
CA PHE A 255 -17.79 12.37 -4.32
C PHE A 255 -17.57 13.00 -5.71
N ALA A 256 -16.85 14.12 -5.81
CA ALA A 256 -16.54 14.75 -7.09
C ALA A 256 -15.48 13.97 -7.89
N LYS A 257 -15.51 14.16 -9.22
CA LYS A 257 -14.49 13.58 -10.10
C LYS A 257 -13.20 14.40 -10.10
N ILE A 258 -12.06 13.71 -10.09
CA ILE A 258 -10.80 14.34 -10.43
C ILE A 258 -10.87 14.69 -11.93
N GLN A 259 -10.65 15.95 -12.26
CA GLN A 259 -10.66 16.43 -13.62
C GLN A 259 -9.24 16.37 -14.17
N GLU A 260 -9.08 15.70 -15.30
CA GLU A 260 -7.81 15.67 -16.02
C GLU A 260 -7.77 16.84 -17.00
N ALA A 261 -6.81 17.76 -16.82
CA ALA A 261 -6.57 18.81 -17.80
C ALA A 261 -5.74 18.25 -18.96
N GLU A 262 -6.25 18.39 -20.18
CA GLU A 262 -5.46 18.20 -21.39
C GLU A 262 -4.29 19.21 -21.38
N SER A 263 -3.10 18.70 -21.71
CA SER A 263 -1.85 19.47 -21.73
C SER A 263 -1.81 20.42 -22.92
#